data_AF-A0A6G1SIF6-F1
#
_entry.id   AF-A0A6G1SIF6-F1
#
_cell.length_a   1.000
_cell.length_b   1.000
_cell.length_c   1.000
_cell.angle_alpha   90.00
_cell.angle_beta   90.00
_cell.angle_gamma   90.00
#
_symmetry.space_group_name_H-M   'P 1'
#
loop_
_entity.id
_entity.type
_entity.pdbx_description
1 polymer ?
#
loop_
_entity_poly.entity_id
_entity_poly.type
_entity_poly.pdbx_seq_one_letter_code
_entity_poly.pdbx_strand_id
1 'polypeptide(L)'
;VILNEVWRQVQEGVLDVTDVDKVMSEGLGPRYAFLGALETAHLNAEGMENYCERYAPTIYSVSESMGPIPRMEGATLQEVHRQLCERIPLEKLQERRQWRDACLTKLASLKKEVEAMPKTGLKK
;
A
#
# COMPACT_ATOMS: atom_id res chain seq x y z
N VAL A 1 -5.60 5.77 -7.81
CA VAL A 1 -6.15 4.48 -7.31
C VAL A 1 -5.83 4.28 -5.84
N ILE A 2 -4.57 4.09 -5.38
CA ILE A 2 -4.28 4.06 -3.91
C ILE A 2 -4.36 5.46 -3.29
N LEU A 3 -3.62 6.44 -3.84
CA LEU A 3 -3.59 7.79 -3.28
C LEU A 3 -4.97 8.46 -3.21
N ASN A 4 -5.84 8.22 -4.20
CA ASN A 4 -7.21 8.75 -4.16
C ASN A 4 -7.99 8.20 -2.97
N GLU A 5 -7.83 6.91 -2.67
CA GLU A 5 -8.61 6.26 -1.62
C GLU A 5 -8.10 6.64 -0.23
N VAL A 6 -6.79 6.61 0.00
CA VAL A 6 -6.23 7.07 1.28
C VAL A 6 -6.51 8.55 1.52
N TRP A 7 -6.53 9.37 0.47
CA TRP A 7 -6.93 10.78 0.58
C TRP A 7 -8.39 10.93 1.01
N ARG A 8 -9.31 10.15 0.43
CA ARG A 8 -10.72 10.14 0.85
C ARG A 8 -10.85 9.71 2.30
N GLN A 9 -10.15 8.66 2.72
CA GLN A 9 -10.21 8.17 4.10
C GLN A 9 -9.77 9.23 5.11
N VAL A 10 -8.72 9.99 4.79
CA VAL A 10 -8.29 11.12 5.64
C VAL A 10 -9.28 12.28 5.57
N GLN A 11 -9.77 12.62 4.38
CA GLN A 11 -10.74 13.70 4.18
C GLN A 11 -12.06 13.45 4.93
N GLU A 12 -12.52 12.20 4.96
CA GLU A 12 -13.77 11.77 5.61
C GLU A 12 -13.57 11.43 7.10
N GLY A 13 -12.34 11.54 7.61
CA GLY A 13 -12.01 11.25 9.01
C GLY A 13 -12.12 9.77 9.38
N VAL A 14 -12.08 8.87 8.39
CA VAL A 14 -12.09 7.42 8.61
C VAL A 14 -10.78 6.95 9.24
N LEU A 15 -9.65 7.50 8.76
CA LEU A 15 -8.32 7.27 9.30
C LEU A 15 -7.53 8.58 9.30
N ASP A 16 -6.59 8.72 10.23
CA ASP A 16 -5.57 9.77 10.15
C ASP A 16 -4.43 9.34 9.21
N VAL A 17 -3.50 10.24 8.89
CA VAL A 17 -2.35 9.94 8.01
C VAL A 17 -1.51 8.81 8.59
N THR A 18 -1.42 8.73 9.91
CA THR A 18 -0.58 7.75 10.57
C THR A 18 -1.07 6.34 10.43
N ASP A 19 -2.35 6.16 10.64
CA ASP A 19 -2.96 4.84 10.58
C ASP A 19 -3.17 4.40 9.13
N VAL A 20 -3.44 5.32 8.19
CA VAL A 20 -3.43 5.00 6.75
C VAL A 20 -2.07 4.46 6.29
N ASP A 21 -0.98 5.09 6.74
CA ASP A 21 0.38 4.66 6.41
C ASP A 21 0.74 3.32 7.08
N LYS A 22 0.21 3.02 8.27
CA LYS A 22 0.41 1.72 8.93
C LYS A 22 -0.33 0.60 8.22
N VAL A 23 -1.58 0.81 7.79
CA VAL A 23 -2.32 -0.18 6.99
C VAL A 23 -1.50 -0.61 5.77
N MET A 24 -0.80 0.33 5.15
CA MET A 24 0.10 0.04 4.04
C MET A 24 1.44 -0.55 4.49
N SER A 25 2.17 0.08 5.39
CA SER A 25 3.55 -0.33 5.71
C SER A 25 3.63 -1.60 6.57
N GLU A 26 2.64 -1.86 7.42
CA GLU A 26 2.59 -3.00 8.34
C GLU A 26 1.55 -4.06 7.95
N GLY A 27 0.62 -3.73 7.03
CA GLY A 27 -0.42 -4.65 6.55
C GLY A 27 -0.25 -5.13 5.11
N LEU A 28 -0.67 -4.31 4.14
CA LEU A 28 -0.71 -4.69 2.71
C LEU A 28 0.65 -4.64 2.01
N GLY A 29 1.56 -3.77 2.45
CA GLY A 29 2.85 -3.52 1.82
C GLY A 29 3.82 -4.70 1.85
N PRO A 30 3.99 -5.42 2.98
CA PRO A 30 4.92 -6.54 3.05
C PRO A 30 4.71 -7.62 1.98
N ARG A 31 3.45 -7.99 1.67
CA ARG A 31 3.17 -8.96 0.58
C ARG A 31 3.52 -8.38 -0.80
N TYR A 32 3.28 -7.09 -1.03
CA TYR A 32 3.59 -6.42 -2.29
C TYR A 32 5.08 -6.13 -2.50
N ALA A 33 5.90 -6.28 -1.46
CA ALA A 33 7.35 -6.31 -1.63
C ALA A 33 7.82 -7.56 -2.41
N PHE A 34 7.02 -8.64 -2.43
CA PHE A 34 7.39 -9.91 -3.04
C PHE A 34 6.47 -10.32 -4.21
N LEU A 35 5.17 -10.10 -4.08
CA LEU A 35 4.15 -10.59 -5.01
C LEU A 35 3.46 -9.45 -5.75
N GLY A 36 3.02 -9.72 -6.99
CA GLY A 36 2.12 -8.82 -7.71
C GLY A 36 0.69 -8.84 -7.13
N ALA A 37 -0.13 -7.84 -7.47
CA ALA A 37 -1.51 -7.77 -6.99
C ALA A 37 -2.38 -8.95 -7.46
N LEU A 38 -2.24 -9.37 -8.72
CA LEU A 38 -2.99 -10.50 -9.28
C LEU A 38 -2.48 -11.85 -8.76
N GLU A 39 -1.17 -12.00 -8.58
CA GLU A 39 -0.60 -13.20 -7.95
C GLU A 39 -1.05 -13.31 -6.49
N THR A 40 -1.07 -12.18 -5.77
CA THR A 40 -1.64 -12.10 -4.41
C THR A 40 -3.10 -12.54 -4.40
N ALA A 41 -3.93 -12.06 -5.33
CA ALA A 41 -5.33 -12.49 -5.43
C ALA A 41 -5.45 -13.98 -5.75
N HIS A 42 -4.64 -14.47 -6.69
CA HIS A 42 -4.59 -15.89 -7.05
C HIS A 42 -4.23 -16.78 -5.85
N LEU A 43 -3.29 -16.35 -5.00
CA LEU A 43 -2.83 -17.09 -3.82
C LEU A 43 -3.71 -16.89 -2.57
N ASN A 44 -4.57 -15.87 -2.53
CA ASN A 44 -5.50 -15.62 -1.43
C ASN A 44 -6.77 -16.49 -1.51
N ALA A 45 -6.90 -17.30 -2.56
CA ALA A 45 -7.98 -18.25 -2.77
C ALA A 45 -7.43 -19.49 -3.49
N GLU A 46 -8.31 -20.41 -3.89
CA GLU A 46 -7.96 -21.57 -4.72
C GLU A 46 -7.83 -21.16 -6.19
N GLY A 47 -7.00 -20.15 -6.47
CA GLY A 47 -6.83 -19.54 -7.79
C GLY A 47 -7.73 -18.33 -8.04
N MET A 48 -7.47 -17.65 -9.17
CA MET A 48 -8.11 -16.37 -9.52
C MET A 48 -9.61 -16.51 -9.78
N GLU A 49 -10.07 -17.59 -10.39
CA GLU A 49 -11.50 -17.82 -10.61
C GLU A 49 -12.25 -17.91 -9.29
N ASN A 50 -11.74 -18.72 -8.36
CA ASN A 50 -12.32 -18.84 -7.02
C ASN A 50 -12.22 -17.54 -6.21
N TYR A 51 -11.14 -16.76 -6.38
CA TYR A 51 -11.03 -15.43 -5.81
C TYR A 51 -12.15 -14.50 -6.30
N CYS A 52 -12.41 -14.49 -7.60
CA CYS A 52 -13.46 -13.67 -8.21
C CYS A 52 -14.85 -14.11 -7.76
N GLU A 53 -15.14 -15.41 -7.71
CA GLU A 53 -16.41 -15.94 -7.18
C GLU A 53 -16.71 -15.44 -5.77
N ARG A 54 -15.69 -15.40 -4.91
CA ARG A 54 -15.83 -14.98 -3.50
C ARG A 54 -15.89 -13.47 -3.33
N TYR A 55 -14.99 -12.75 -4.00
CA TYR A 55 -14.69 -11.36 -3.64
C TYR A 55 -15.06 -10.34 -4.71
N ALA A 56 -15.23 -10.72 -5.98
CA ALA A 56 -15.58 -9.76 -7.03
C ALA A 56 -16.89 -8.99 -6.76
N PRO A 57 -17.99 -9.63 -6.25
CA PRO A 57 -19.21 -8.90 -5.92
C PRO A 57 -18.99 -7.83 -4.84
N THR A 58 -18.20 -8.16 -3.82
CA THR A 58 -17.87 -7.21 -2.73
C THR A 58 -16.96 -6.10 -3.23
N ILE A 59 -15.92 -6.42 -4.00
CA ILE A 59 -15.00 -5.44 -4.59
C ILE A 59 -15.78 -4.46 -5.48
N TYR A 60 -16.71 -4.96 -6.28
CA TYR A 60 -17.58 -4.12 -7.11
C TYR A 60 -18.43 -3.18 -6.24
N SER A 61 -19.16 -3.72 -5.25
CA SER A 61 -20.01 -2.92 -4.37
C SER A 61 -19.24 -1.83 -3.60
N VAL A 62 -18.05 -2.16 -3.09
CA VAL A 62 -17.16 -1.17 -2.43
C VAL A 62 -16.63 -0.14 -3.43
N SER A 63 -16.39 -0.54 -4.69
CA SER A 63 -15.95 0.39 -5.73
C SER A 63 -17.05 1.37 -6.12
N GLU A 64 -18.32 0.95 -6.10
CA GLU A 64 -19.46 1.84 -6.34
C GLU A 64 -19.66 2.87 -5.23
N SER A 65 -19.27 2.54 -3.99
CA SER A 65 -19.32 3.51 -2.89
C SER A 65 -18.15 4.49 -2.88
N MET A 66 -17.18 4.35 -3.80
CA MET A 66 -16.13 5.36 -3.95
C MET A 66 -16.73 6.66 -4.46
N GLY A 67 -16.64 7.71 -3.65
CA GLY A 67 -17.04 9.05 -4.04
C GLY A 67 -16.26 9.60 -5.24
N PRO A 68 -16.53 10.87 -5.62
CA PRO A 68 -15.87 11.51 -6.75
C PRO A 68 -14.34 11.52 -6.59
N ILE A 69 -13.64 11.73 -7.70
CA ILE A 69 -12.17 11.82 -7.70
C ILE A 69 -11.76 12.99 -6.80
N PRO A 70 -11.02 12.74 -5.70
CA PRO A 70 -10.64 13.81 -4.79
C PRO A 70 -9.62 14.74 -5.44
N ARG A 71 -9.73 16.04 -5.13
CA ARG A 71 -8.68 17.01 -5.42
C ARG A 71 -7.78 17.16 -4.20
N MET A 72 -6.48 17.04 -4.40
CA MET A 72 -5.49 17.10 -3.32
C MET A 72 -5.16 18.55 -2.93
N GLU A 73 -6.17 19.26 -2.43
CA GLU A 73 -6.11 20.70 -2.15
C GLU A 73 -6.90 21.07 -0.88
N GLY A 74 -6.92 22.35 -0.53
CA GLY A 74 -7.75 22.89 0.55
C GLY A 74 -7.37 22.38 1.94
N ALA A 75 -8.38 22.25 2.81
CA ALA A 75 -8.19 21.91 4.22
C ALA A 75 -7.59 20.51 4.40
N THR A 76 -7.98 19.52 3.59
CA THR A 76 -7.41 18.17 3.66
C THR A 76 -5.91 18.18 3.37
N LEU A 77 -5.45 18.96 2.38
CA LEU A 77 -4.02 19.10 2.11
C LEU A 77 -3.26 19.69 3.30
N GLN A 78 -3.81 20.74 3.91
CA GLN A 78 -3.20 21.38 5.07
C GLN A 78 -3.10 20.40 6.25
N GLU A 79 -4.13 19.60 6.49
CA GLU A 79 -4.16 18.62 7.56
C GLU A 79 -3.21 17.44 7.32
N VAL A 80 -3.22 16.88 6.10
CA VAL A 80 -2.26 15.83 5.70
C VAL A 80 -0.83 16.34 5.84
N HIS A 81 -0.56 17.56 5.38
CA HIS A 81 0.75 18.18 5.48
C HIS A 81 1.18 18.39 6.94
N ARG A 82 0.28 18.87 7.80
CA ARG A 82 0.53 19.06 9.24
C ARG A 82 0.93 17.74 9.90
N GLN A 83 0.13 16.69 9.74
CA GLN A 83 0.41 15.37 10.34
C GLN A 83 1.72 14.75 9.81
N LEU A 84 2.02 14.92 8.52
CA LEU A 84 3.30 14.48 7.95
C LEU A 84 4.48 15.26 8.54
N CYS A 85 4.38 16.58 8.69
CA CYS A 85 5.45 17.42 9.23
C CYS A 85 5.70 17.15 10.73
N GLU A 86 4.68 16.77 11.49
CA GLU A 86 4.83 16.36 12.90
C GLU A 86 5.71 15.11 13.03
N ARG A 87 5.64 14.21 12.05
CA ARG A 87 6.42 12.96 12.04
C ARG A 87 7.75 13.09 11.31
N ILE A 88 7.76 13.87 10.23
CA ILE A 88 8.90 14.05 9.33
C ILE A 88 8.99 15.55 9.04
N PRO A 89 9.63 16.33 9.94
CA PRO A 89 9.86 17.76 9.71
C PRO A 89 10.56 18.00 8.37
N LEU A 90 10.26 19.13 7.72
CA LEU A 90 10.74 19.42 6.36
C LEU A 90 12.28 19.44 6.28
N GLU A 91 12.93 19.90 7.35
CA GLU A 91 14.38 19.98 7.51
C GLU A 91 15.02 18.58 7.61
N LYS A 92 14.22 17.57 7.98
CA LYS A 92 14.62 16.17 8.13
C LYS A 92 14.26 15.29 6.93
N LEU A 93 13.67 15.86 5.87
CA LEU A 93 13.28 15.11 4.68
C LEU A 93 14.45 14.33 4.07
N GLN A 94 15.65 14.93 4.01
CA GLN A 94 16.80 14.26 3.41
C GLN A 94 17.25 13.05 4.23
N GLU A 95 17.28 13.16 5.56
CA GLU A 95 17.59 12.07 6.47
C GLU A 95 16.57 10.93 6.33
N ARG A 96 15.27 11.26 6.24
CA ARG A 96 14.22 10.26 6.05
C ARG A 96 14.29 9.56 4.69
N ARG A 97 14.67 10.28 3.61
CA ARG A 97 14.93 9.69 2.29
C ARG A 97 16.11 8.73 2.32
N GLN A 98 17.21 9.11 2.99
CA GLN A 98 18.38 8.23 3.15
C GLN A 98 18.01 6.93 3.88
N TRP A 99 17.20 7.03 4.95
CA TRP A 99 16.67 5.84 5.62
C TRP A 99 15.83 4.96 4.68
N ARG A 100 14.91 5.56 3.91
CA ARG A 100 14.08 4.83 2.93
C ARG A 100 14.97 4.11 1.91
N ASP A 101 15.98 4.79 1.37
CA ASP A 101 16.86 4.24 0.34
C ASP A 101 17.73 3.10 0.90
N ALA A 102 18.17 3.20 2.15
CA ALA A 102 18.83 2.10 2.85
C ALA A 102 17.91 0.89 3.06
N CYS A 103 16.63 1.10 3.43
CA CYS A 103 15.63 0.04 3.50
C CYS A 103 15.42 -0.65 2.15
N LEU A 104 15.29 0.12 1.07
CA LEU A 104 15.13 -0.41 -0.29
C LEU A 104 16.35 -1.19 -0.76
N THR A 105 17.55 -0.74 -0.41
CA THR A 105 18.80 -1.46 -0.71
C THR A 105 18.83 -2.82 -0.01
N LYS A 106 18.49 -2.86 1.28
CA LYS A 106 18.39 -4.12 2.04
C LYS A 106 17.31 -5.05 1.46
N LEU A 107 16.14 -4.50 1.13
CA LEU A 107 15.06 -5.28 0.51
C LEU A 107 15.48 -5.86 -0.85
N ALA A 108 16.22 -5.10 -1.66
CA ALA A 108 16.72 -5.59 -2.95
C ALA A 108 17.69 -6.77 -2.78
N SER A 109 18.59 -6.72 -1.78
CA SER A 109 19.46 -7.86 -1.45
C SER A 109 18.64 -9.06 -0.99
N LEU A 110 17.68 -8.85 -0.07
CA LEU A 110 16.79 -9.91 0.41
C LEU A 110 16.01 -10.56 -0.74
N LYS A 111 15.48 -9.77 -1.69
CA LYS A 111 14.76 -10.31 -2.85
C LYS A 111 15.65 -11.22 -3.70
N LYS A 112 16.92 -10.87 -3.91
CA LYS A 112 17.88 -11.72 -4.63
C LYS A 112 18.14 -13.04 -3.89
N GLU A 113 18.28 -12.98 -2.57
CA GLU A 113 18.45 -14.17 -1.73
C GLU A 113 17.22 -15.09 -1.83
N VAL A 114 16.01 -14.52 -1.75
CA VAL A 114 14.74 -15.25 -1.89
C VAL A 114 14.60 -15.86 -3.29
N GLU A 115 14.94 -15.13 -4.36
CA GLU A 115 14.91 -15.64 -5.74
C GLU A 115 15.89 -16.79 -5.98
N ALA A 116 17.00 -16.82 -5.23
CA ALA A 116 17.96 -17.91 -5.26
C ALA A 116 17.52 -19.13 -4.43
N MET A 117 16.49 -19.03 -3.60
CA MET A 117 15.95 -20.17 -2.86
C MET A 117 15.39 -21.21 -3.85
N PRO A 118 15.58 -22.52 -3.59
CA PRO A 118 15.02 -23.56 -4.44
C PRO A 118 13.50 -23.39 -4.53
N LYS A 119 13.00 -23.12 -5.73
CA LYS A 119 11.57 -23.17 -6.03
C LYS A 119 11.12 -24.63 -6.00
N THR A 120 10.95 -25.21 -4.81
CA THR A 120 10.40 -26.56 -4.66
C THR A 120 9.00 -26.58 -5.25
N GLY A 121 8.82 -27.30 -6.37
CA GLY A 121 7.52 -27.54 -7.00
C GLY A 121 6.96 -26.42 -7.90
N LEU A 122 7.59 -25.23 -7.96
CA LEU A 122 7.13 -24.12 -8.81
C LEU A 122 8.01 -24.04 -10.07
N LYS A 123 7.43 -24.29 -11.25
CA LYS A 123 8.13 -24.07 -12.54
C LYS A 123 8.43 -22.59 -12.71
N LYS A 124 9.59 -22.29 -13.32
CA LYS A 124 10.10 -20.93 -13.54
C LYS A 124 9.11 -20.04 -14.27
#